data_AF-A0A1L8I2N5-F1
#
_entry.id   AF-A0A1L8I2N5-F1
#
_cell.length_a   1.000
_cell.length_b   1.000
_cell.length_c   1.000
_cell.angle_alpha   90.00
_cell.angle_beta   90.00
_cell.angle_gamma   90.00
#
_symmetry.space_group_name_H-M   'P 1'
#
loop_
_entity.id
_entity.type
_entity.pdbx_description
1 polymer ?
#
loop_
_entity_poly.entity_id
_entity_poly.type
_entity_poly.pdbx_seq_one_letter_code
_entity_poly.pdbx_strand_id
1 'polypeptide(L)'
;MKCCLFVASLLINVHLGAARRAQYAVDCPDRCDSYDCRSPTRCKRTVLDDCGCCRVCAAAAGETCYRTVSGMDGVKCGPGLRCQFFTEEDDFGDEFGICRDCPYGTYGMECRRTCNCQSGICDRVTGKCLKFPFFQLTGGKTANKRKGVSSSDPDMPSGDGHSDREENLKDKNGRSSGIKWLNPR
;
A
#
# COMPACT_ATOMS: atom_id res chain seq x y z
N MET A 1 67.52 23.71 -12.74
CA MET A 1 66.80 23.59 -14.03
C MET A 1 65.84 22.42 -13.84
N LYS A 2 64.53 22.63 -13.68
CA LYS A 2 63.51 22.98 -14.71
C LYS A 2 63.21 21.82 -15.68
N CYS A 3 62.32 20.93 -15.25
CA CYS A 3 61.21 20.27 -15.97
C CYS A 3 60.54 19.32 -14.92
N CYS A 4 59.23 19.30 -14.65
CA CYS A 4 58.07 19.16 -15.56
C CYS A 4 58.14 17.82 -16.31
N LEU A 5 57.13 16.95 -16.28
CA LEU A 5 55.68 17.24 -16.33
C LEU A 5 54.85 16.47 -15.28
N PHE A 6 53.62 16.93 -15.09
CA PHE A 6 52.58 16.20 -14.35
C PHE A 6 52.13 14.98 -15.19
N VAL A 7 52.07 13.79 -14.59
CA VAL A 7 51.22 12.71 -15.11
C VAL A 7 49.80 12.98 -14.60
N ALA A 8 48.92 13.41 -15.51
CA ALA A 8 47.58 13.86 -15.16
C ALA A 8 46.63 12.69 -14.82
N SER A 9 45.54 13.02 -14.12
CA SER A 9 44.49 12.08 -13.73
C SER A 9 43.91 11.31 -14.91
N LEU A 10 43.93 9.97 -14.84
CA LEU A 10 43.04 9.12 -15.63
C LEU A 10 41.91 8.59 -14.74
N LEU A 11 40.73 9.16 -14.94
CA LEU A 11 39.47 8.68 -14.40
C LEU A 11 39.12 7.34 -15.07
N ILE A 12 38.73 6.33 -14.29
CA ILE A 12 37.35 5.81 -14.33
C ILE A 12 36.99 5.39 -12.89
N ASN A 13 36.20 6.20 -12.19
CA ASN A 13 35.38 5.65 -11.12
C ASN A 13 34.27 4.85 -11.79
N VAL A 14 34.40 3.52 -11.83
CA VAL A 14 33.31 2.66 -12.27
C VAL A 14 32.24 2.77 -11.19
N HIS A 15 31.24 3.63 -11.44
CA HIS A 15 29.98 3.53 -10.75
C HIS A 15 29.36 2.19 -11.16
N LEU A 16 29.74 1.14 -10.42
CA LEU A 16 29.03 -0.13 -10.40
C LEU A 16 27.66 0.19 -9.80
N GLY A 17 26.75 0.62 -10.66
CA GLY A 17 25.39 0.97 -10.30
C GLY A 17 24.81 -0.22 -9.57
N ALA A 18 24.53 -0.05 -8.27
CA ALA A 18 24.15 -1.15 -7.42
C ALA A 18 22.82 -1.73 -7.90
N ALA A 19 22.90 -2.77 -8.73
CA ALA A 19 21.79 -3.57 -9.18
C ALA A 19 21.11 -4.14 -7.94
N ARG A 20 20.09 -3.42 -7.46
CA ARG A 20 19.31 -3.79 -6.29
C ARG A 20 18.70 -5.14 -6.60
N ARG A 21 19.23 -6.21 -5.99
CA ARG A 21 18.88 -7.61 -6.24
C ARG A 21 17.42 -7.73 -6.67
N ALA A 22 17.20 -7.95 -7.96
CA ALA A 22 15.95 -8.54 -8.41
C ALA A 22 15.83 -9.89 -7.68
N GLN A 23 14.67 -10.17 -7.11
CA GLN A 23 14.49 -11.36 -6.26
C GLN A 23 14.38 -12.67 -7.07
N TYR A 24 14.38 -12.51 -8.40
CA TYR A 24 14.36 -13.49 -9.48
C TYR A 24 15.05 -12.81 -10.69
N ALA A 25 15.54 -13.60 -11.66
CA ALA A 25 16.02 -13.05 -12.93
C ALA A 25 14.84 -12.79 -13.88
N VAL A 26 14.93 -11.73 -14.68
CA VAL A 26 14.06 -11.46 -15.83
C VAL A 26 14.92 -10.89 -16.95
N ASP A 27 14.80 -11.44 -18.16
CA ASP A 27 15.52 -10.97 -19.34
C ASP A 27 14.82 -9.72 -19.92
N CYS A 28 15.12 -8.58 -19.32
CA CYS A 28 14.64 -7.27 -19.75
C CYS A 28 15.57 -6.67 -20.82
N PRO A 29 15.04 -6.02 -21.86
CA PRO A 29 15.87 -5.38 -22.89
C PRO A 29 16.57 -4.13 -22.35
N ASP A 30 17.82 -3.89 -22.80
CA ASP A 30 18.65 -2.72 -22.42
C ASP A 30 17.95 -1.36 -22.66
N ARG A 31 17.00 -1.34 -23.60
CA ARG A 31 16.11 -0.22 -23.91
C ARG A 31 14.74 -0.80 -24.23
N CYS A 32 13.70 -0.15 -23.72
CA CYS A 32 12.31 -0.49 -24.03
C CYS A 32 11.60 0.76 -24.53
N ASP A 33 10.81 0.63 -25.60
CA ASP A 33 9.91 1.69 -26.05
C ASP A 33 8.50 1.45 -25.52
N SER A 34 7.96 2.44 -24.81
CA SER A 34 6.59 2.43 -24.31
C SER A 34 5.51 2.45 -25.40
N TYR A 35 5.86 2.75 -26.66
CA TYR A 35 4.92 2.69 -27.79
C TYR A 35 4.64 1.26 -28.27
N ASP A 36 5.59 0.33 -28.12
CA ASP A 36 5.38 -1.10 -28.41
C ASP A 36 4.52 -1.78 -27.34
N CYS A 37 4.42 -1.18 -26.14
CA CYS A 37 3.55 -1.64 -25.06
C CYS A 37 2.05 -1.47 -25.40
N ARG A 38 1.47 -2.48 -26.04
CA ARG A 38 0.02 -2.61 -26.21
C ARG A 38 -0.70 -2.41 -24.87
N SER A 39 -1.70 -1.53 -24.83
CA SER A 39 -2.39 -1.16 -23.59
C SER A 39 -3.31 -2.29 -23.08
N PRO A 40 -3.28 -2.64 -21.78
CA PRO A 40 -4.06 -3.76 -21.26
C PRO A 40 -5.52 -3.37 -21.09
N THR A 41 -6.40 -4.07 -21.81
CA THR A 41 -7.84 -3.79 -21.79
C THR A 41 -8.51 -4.43 -20.57
N ARG A 42 -9.49 -3.74 -19.97
CA ARG A 42 -10.34 -4.20 -18.85
C ARG A 42 -9.68 -4.36 -17.47
N CYS A 43 -8.44 -3.93 -17.23
CA CYS A 43 -7.88 -3.91 -15.86
C CYS A 43 -8.62 -2.91 -14.95
N LYS A 44 -8.93 -3.31 -13.71
CA LYS A 44 -9.43 -2.40 -12.64
C LYS A 44 -8.37 -1.40 -12.18
N ARG A 45 -7.09 -1.77 -12.28
CA ARG A 45 -5.90 -0.97 -11.98
C ARG A 45 -4.72 -1.51 -12.79
N THR A 46 -3.75 -0.66 -13.13
CA THR A 46 -2.48 -1.08 -13.74
C THR A 46 -1.28 -0.77 -12.85
N VAL A 47 -0.23 -1.56 -13.02
CA VAL A 47 1.14 -1.33 -12.50
C VAL A 47 2.12 -1.49 -13.66
N LEU A 48 3.42 -1.30 -13.42
CA LEU A 48 4.45 -1.63 -14.40
C LEU A 48 4.79 -3.12 -14.33
N ASP A 49 5.27 -3.66 -15.45
CA ASP A 49 5.98 -4.94 -15.53
C ASP A 49 7.29 -4.95 -14.71
N ASP A 50 7.98 -6.08 -14.67
CA ASP A 50 9.25 -6.22 -13.93
C ASP A 50 10.43 -5.47 -14.58
N CYS A 51 10.32 -5.13 -15.86
CA CYS A 51 11.28 -4.31 -16.59
C CYS A 51 11.07 -2.80 -16.37
N GLY A 52 9.96 -2.40 -15.74
CA GLY A 52 9.60 -1.00 -15.50
C GLY A 52 9.08 -0.25 -16.74
N CYS A 53 8.68 -0.96 -17.80
CA CYS A 53 8.34 -0.38 -19.09
C CYS A 53 6.83 -0.45 -19.38
N CYS A 54 6.29 -1.64 -19.63
CA CYS A 54 4.89 -1.80 -20.04
C CYS A 54 3.94 -1.78 -18.84
N ARG A 55 2.68 -1.43 -19.10
CA ARG A 55 1.61 -1.46 -18.10
C ARG A 55 0.88 -2.79 -18.16
N VAL A 56 0.80 -3.45 -17.01
CA VAL A 56 0.11 -4.74 -16.82
C VAL A 56 -1.08 -4.60 -15.88
N CYS A 57 -2.00 -5.56 -15.89
CA CYS A 57 -3.07 -5.58 -14.89
C CYS A 57 -2.50 -5.79 -13.48
N ALA A 58 -3.06 -5.05 -12.52
CA ALA A 58 -2.68 -5.11 -11.11
C ALA A 58 -3.69 -5.95 -10.32
N ALA A 59 -3.25 -7.10 -9.80
CA ALA A 59 -4.05 -7.96 -8.94
C ALA A 59 -4.37 -7.29 -7.59
N ALA A 60 -5.61 -7.49 -7.12
CA ALA A 60 -6.08 -7.12 -5.79
C ALA A 60 -5.74 -8.19 -4.73
N ALA A 61 -5.99 -7.90 -3.46
CA ALA A 61 -5.78 -8.86 -2.38
C ALA A 61 -6.69 -10.10 -2.58
N GLY A 62 -6.08 -11.29 -2.56
CA GLY A 62 -6.77 -12.56 -2.82
C GLY A 62 -6.80 -13.00 -4.29
N GLU A 63 -6.38 -12.17 -5.24
CA GLU A 63 -6.24 -12.55 -6.66
C GLU A 63 -4.87 -13.21 -6.94
N THR A 64 -4.80 -14.01 -8.00
CA THR A 64 -3.59 -14.73 -8.44
C THR A 64 -2.51 -13.76 -8.96
N CYS A 65 -1.26 -14.13 -8.72
CA CYS A 65 -0.07 -13.43 -9.20
C CYS A 65 1.02 -14.40 -9.64
N TYR A 66 1.84 -13.96 -10.58
CA TYR A 66 2.98 -14.72 -11.10
C TYR A 66 4.30 -14.14 -10.58
N ARG A 67 5.35 -14.96 -10.56
CA ARG A 67 6.68 -14.55 -10.07
C ARG A 67 7.29 -13.43 -10.90
N THR A 68 7.21 -13.59 -12.22
CA THR A 68 7.79 -12.73 -13.23
C THR A 68 6.70 -12.30 -14.20
N VAL A 69 6.57 -11.00 -14.48
CA VAL A 69 5.71 -10.51 -15.55
C VAL A 69 6.52 -9.59 -16.45
N SER A 70 6.72 -10.02 -17.71
CA SER A 70 7.40 -9.27 -18.76
C SER A 70 6.46 -9.17 -19.98
N GLY A 71 6.29 -7.98 -20.54
CA GLY A 71 5.24 -7.73 -21.53
C GLY A 71 3.85 -7.63 -20.90
N MET A 72 2.81 -8.09 -21.60
CA MET A 72 1.41 -7.97 -21.16
C MET A 72 0.87 -9.18 -20.40
N ASP A 73 1.43 -10.36 -20.66
CA ASP A 73 0.83 -11.63 -20.29
C ASP A 73 1.26 -12.00 -18.86
N GLY A 74 0.28 -12.00 -17.96
CA GLY A 74 0.49 -12.18 -16.52
C GLY A 74 -0.17 -11.08 -15.68
N VAL A 75 -0.18 -11.27 -14.36
CA VAL A 75 -0.79 -10.33 -13.41
C VAL A 75 0.14 -10.13 -12.23
N LYS A 76 0.41 -8.87 -11.90
CA LYS A 76 1.33 -8.47 -10.82
C LYS A 76 0.55 -7.83 -9.66
N CYS A 77 0.93 -8.10 -8.42
CA CYS A 77 0.22 -7.53 -7.27
C CYS A 77 0.26 -6.00 -7.24
N GLY A 78 -0.87 -5.38 -6.88
CA GLY A 78 -0.96 -3.93 -6.67
C GLY A 78 -0.04 -3.40 -5.54
N PRO A 79 0.20 -2.08 -5.49
CA PRO A 79 1.00 -1.47 -4.43
C PRO A 79 0.35 -1.67 -3.05
N GLY A 80 1.16 -2.01 -2.05
CA GLY A 80 0.69 -2.42 -0.73
C GLY A 80 0.41 -3.91 -0.58
N LEU A 81 0.60 -4.68 -1.66
CA LEU A 81 0.52 -6.13 -1.70
C LEU A 81 1.87 -6.73 -2.13
N ARG A 82 2.09 -8.00 -1.79
CA ARG A 82 3.13 -8.88 -2.33
C ARG A 82 2.50 -10.19 -2.80
N CYS A 83 3.14 -10.85 -3.75
CA CYS A 83 2.76 -12.23 -4.08
C CYS A 83 3.24 -13.15 -2.96
N GLN A 84 2.36 -14.03 -2.48
CA GLN A 84 2.73 -15.18 -1.66
C GLN A 84 2.63 -16.42 -2.55
N PHE A 85 3.78 -16.91 -3.00
CA PHE A 85 3.89 -18.12 -3.81
C PHE A 85 3.58 -19.38 -3.00
N PHE A 86 3.21 -20.43 -3.71
CA PHE A 86 3.13 -21.80 -3.20
C PHE A 86 4.30 -22.63 -3.75
N THR A 87 4.50 -23.83 -3.20
CA THR A 87 5.50 -24.80 -3.70
C THR A 87 4.93 -25.70 -4.81
N GLU A 88 3.86 -25.25 -5.46
CA GLU A 88 3.14 -25.96 -6.51
C GLU A 88 3.20 -25.09 -7.77
N GLU A 89 3.73 -25.65 -8.85
CA GLU A 89 3.77 -25.07 -10.19
C GLU A 89 2.40 -25.29 -10.86
N ASP A 90 2.02 -24.45 -11.82
CA ASP A 90 0.79 -24.69 -12.60
C ASP A 90 0.99 -25.72 -13.73
N ASP A 91 -0.08 -26.00 -14.51
CA ASP A 91 -0.05 -26.94 -15.63
C ASP A 91 0.99 -26.61 -16.73
N PHE A 92 1.61 -25.42 -16.69
CA PHE A 92 2.66 -24.96 -17.62
C PHE A 92 4.05 -24.93 -16.98
N GLY A 93 4.17 -25.12 -15.66
CA GLY A 93 5.41 -25.05 -14.91
C GLY A 93 5.72 -23.68 -14.30
N ASP A 94 4.77 -22.73 -14.31
CA ASP A 94 4.99 -21.39 -13.75
C ASP A 94 4.70 -21.35 -12.23
N GLU A 95 5.62 -20.77 -11.44
CA GLU A 95 5.43 -20.62 -9.99
C GLU A 95 4.52 -19.43 -9.66
N PHE A 96 3.25 -19.73 -9.43
CA PHE A 96 2.20 -18.76 -9.09
C PHE A 96 1.99 -18.59 -7.58
N GLY A 97 1.18 -17.62 -7.21
CA GLY A 97 0.81 -17.31 -5.83
C GLY A 97 -0.44 -16.46 -5.71
N ILE A 98 -0.73 -16.02 -4.48
CA ILE A 98 -1.86 -15.14 -4.16
C ILE A 98 -1.35 -13.81 -3.60
N CYS A 99 -1.93 -12.69 -4.05
CA CYS A 99 -1.59 -11.38 -3.52
C CYS A 99 -2.09 -11.21 -2.08
N ARG A 100 -1.17 -10.92 -1.16
CA ARG A 100 -1.43 -10.63 0.25
C ARG A 100 -0.90 -9.25 0.63
N ASP A 101 -1.52 -8.61 1.60
CA ASP A 101 -1.07 -7.32 2.11
C ASP A 101 0.38 -7.34 2.64
N CYS A 102 1.08 -6.22 2.49
CA CYS A 102 2.44 -6.07 3.00
C CYS A 102 2.53 -6.29 4.51
N PRO A 103 3.57 -6.97 5.03
CA PRO A 103 3.78 -7.09 6.46
C PRO A 103 3.97 -5.72 7.12
N TYR A 104 3.58 -5.60 8.39
CA TYR A 104 3.74 -4.36 9.15
C TYR A 104 5.19 -3.86 9.10
N GLY A 105 5.37 -2.55 8.96
CA GLY A 105 6.68 -1.94 8.73
C GLY A 105 7.11 -1.87 7.26
N THR A 106 6.31 -2.36 6.30
CA THR A 106 6.63 -2.30 4.86
C THR A 106 5.49 -1.76 4.00
N TYR A 107 5.82 -1.19 2.83
CA TYR A 107 4.87 -0.56 1.91
C TYR A 107 5.34 -0.57 0.45
N GLY A 108 4.43 -0.21 -0.48
CA GLY A 108 4.71 -0.04 -1.90
C GLY A 108 4.61 -1.33 -2.72
N MET A 109 5.16 -1.33 -3.93
CA MET A 109 5.22 -2.52 -4.81
C MET A 109 6.05 -3.62 -4.15
N GLU A 110 5.49 -4.82 -4.05
CA GLU A 110 6.10 -6.00 -3.41
C GLU A 110 6.67 -5.73 -2.00
N CYS A 111 6.18 -4.69 -1.33
CA CYS A 111 6.64 -4.31 0.00
C CYS A 111 8.14 -3.94 0.07
N ARG A 112 8.77 -3.62 -1.08
CA ARG A 112 10.21 -3.31 -1.19
C ARG A 112 10.67 -2.03 -0.44
N ARG A 113 9.79 -1.34 0.31
CA ARG A 113 10.10 -0.11 1.07
C ARG A 113 9.70 -0.25 2.54
N THR A 114 10.58 0.19 3.45
CA THR A 114 10.35 0.17 4.90
C THR A 114 9.68 1.45 5.40
N CYS A 115 8.71 1.36 6.30
CA CYS A 115 8.08 2.50 6.97
C CYS A 115 9.11 3.28 7.81
N ASN A 116 9.23 4.59 7.59
CA ASN A 116 10.08 5.48 8.41
C ASN A 116 9.21 6.33 9.36
N CYS A 117 8.65 5.68 10.37
CA CYS A 117 7.65 6.24 11.28
C CYS A 117 8.00 5.90 12.73
N GLN A 118 7.77 6.81 13.67
CA GLN A 118 8.07 6.59 15.10
C GLN A 118 7.33 5.39 15.71
N SER A 119 6.15 5.06 15.19
CA SER A 119 5.35 3.88 15.57
C SER A 119 5.72 2.62 14.78
N GLY A 120 6.66 2.69 13.84
CA GLY A 120 6.95 1.64 12.84
C GLY A 120 5.84 1.41 11.80
N ILE A 121 4.64 1.97 12.00
CA ILE A 121 3.45 1.63 11.21
C ILE A 121 3.11 2.75 10.21
N CYS A 122 2.99 2.38 8.93
CA CYS A 122 2.58 3.25 7.84
C CYS A 122 1.52 2.60 6.95
N ASP A 123 0.84 3.42 6.16
CA ASP A 123 -0.08 2.99 5.11
C ASP A 123 0.65 2.15 4.05
N ARG A 124 0.13 0.94 3.78
CA ARG A 124 0.82 -0.07 2.94
C ARG A 124 0.97 0.38 1.49
N VAL A 125 0.12 1.28 0.99
CA VAL A 125 0.18 1.77 -0.40
C VAL A 125 1.15 2.95 -0.54
N THR A 126 1.04 3.94 0.34
CA THR A 126 1.68 5.27 0.19
C THR A 126 2.87 5.51 1.10
N GLY A 127 3.07 4.70 2.15
CA GLY A 127 4.14 4.88 3.13
C GLY A 127 3.87 6.00 4.16
N LYS A 128 2.70 6.63 4.15
CA LYS A 128 2.33 7.68 5.11
C LYS A 128 2.14 7.11 6.51
N CYS A 129 2.77 7.70 7.52
CA CYS A 129 2.66 7.25 8.91
C CYS A 129 1.23 7.31 9.43
N LEU A 130 0.75 6.22 10.03
CA LEU A 130 -0.58 6.19 10.63
C LEU A 130 -0.56 6.90 11.98
N LYS A 131 -1.45 7.89 12.16
CA LYS A 131 -1.59 8.65 13.41
C LYS A 131 -2.58 7.94 14.33
N PHE A 132 -2.06 7.30 15.37
CA PHE A 132 -2.85 6.72 16.44
C PHE A 132 -3.01 7.74 17.59
N PRO A 133 -4.23 8.16 17.96
CA PRO A 133 -4.42 9.16 19.01
C PRO A 133 -3.96 8.68 20.39
N PHE A 134 -4.02 7.37 20.66
CA PHE A 134 -3.69 6.76 21.95
C PHE A 134 -2.19 6.70 22.28
N PHE A 135 -1.29 6.78 21.29
CA PHE A 135 0.17 6.75 21.54
C PHE A 135 0.78 8.10 21.95
N GLN A 136 -0.01 9.17 22.10
CA GLN A 136 0.51 10.52 22.38
C GLN A 136 0.79 10.81 23.87
N LEU A 137 0.56 9.83 24.77
CA LEU A 137 0.53 10.04 26.22
C LEU A 137 1.86 9.79 26.96
N THR A 138 2.88 9.24 26.29
CA THR A 138 4.15 8.84 26.92
C THR A 138 5.36 9.57 26.34
N GLY A 139 5.52 10.87 26.66
CA GLY A 139 6.67 11.66 26.17
C GLY A 139 6.52 13.16 26.36
N GLY A 140 6.46 13.64 27.60
CA GLY A 140 6.21 15.05 27.90
C GLY A 140 7.38 15.99 27.53
N LYS A 141 7.05 17.17 26.99
CA LYS A 141 7.88 18.38 27.10
C LYS A 141 7.01 19.53 27.58
N THR A 142 7.36 20.10 28.73
CA THR A 142 6.72 21.27 29.31
C THR A 142 7.14 22.53 28.58
N ALA A 143 6.18 23.26 27.99
CA ALA A 143 6.40 24.53 27.31
C ALA A 143 5.37 25.57 27.80
N ASN A 144 5.78 26.31 28.84
CA ASN A 144 5.00 27.36 29.51
C ASN A 144 4.50 28.44 28.53
N LYS A 145 3.18 28.61 28.39
CA LYS A 145 2.56 29.87 27.91
C LYS A 145 1.45 30.27 28.86
N ARG A 146 1.40 31.58 29.18
CA ARG A 146 0.73 32.11 30.37
C ARG A 146 -0.77 32.40 30.16
N LYS A 147 -1.56 31.97 31.16
CA LYS A 147 -2.79 32.58 31.72
C LYS A 147 -3.46 33.70 30.90
N GLY A 148 -4.69 33.43 30.46
CA GLY A 148 -5.68 34.44 30.04
C GLY A 148 -7.04 34.15 30.69
N VAL A 149 -7.57 35.12 31.42
CA VAL A 149 -8.79 35.13 32.28
C VAL A 149 -9.25 36.61 32.25
N SER A 150 -10.52 37.03 32.14
CA SER A 150 -11.86 36.41 32.31
C SER A 150 -12.97 37.24 31.61
N SER A 151 -14.10 36.61 31.27
CA SER A 151 -15.49 37.16 31.30
C SER A 151 -16.46 36.02 30.89
N SER A 152 -17.55 35.60 31.56
CA SER A 152 -18.54 36.22 32.48
C SER A 152 -19.47 37.22 31.78
N ASP A 153 -20.82 37.10 31.69
CA ASP A 153 -21.86 36.11 32.10
C ASP A 153 -23.05 36.26 31.07
N PRO A 154 -24.34 35.83 31.25
CA PRO A 154 -25.00 34.92 32.21
C PRO A 154 -25.97 33.86 31.54
N ASP A 155 -26.74 33.14 32.36
CA ASP A 155 -27.74 32.09 32.01
C ASP A 155 -29.13 32.60 31.51
N MET A 156 -29.95 31.69 30.93
CA MET A 156 -31.38 31.44 31.29
C MET A 156 -32.01 30.23 30.52
N PRO A 157 -33.08 29.55 31.04
CA PRO A 157 -33.66 28.31 30.46
C PRO A 157 -35.16 28.35 30.05
N SER A 158 -35.62 27.33 29.28
CA SER A 158 -37.02 26.80 29.05
C SER A 158 -36.94 25.68 27.98
N GLY A 159 -37.83 24.70 27.75
CA GLY A 159 -39.20 24.39 28.23
C GLY A 159 -40.29 24.78 27.21
N ASP A 160 -41.32 24.01 26.80
CA ASP A 160 -41.72 22.58 26.89
C ASP A 160 -42.86 22.35 25.82
N GLY A 161 -43.44 21.18 25.49
CA GLY A 161 -43.30 19.76 25.88
C GLY A 161 -44.55 18.94 25.40
N HIS A 162 -44.48 17.59 25.27
CA HIS A 162 -45.58 16.67 24.80
C HIS A 162 -46.07 16.87 23.32
N SER A 163 -46.77 15.98 22.60
CA SER A 163 -46.94 14.50 22.63
C SER A 163 -47.81 13.94 21.47
N ASP A 164 -47.62 12.66 21.16
CA ASP A 164 -48.62 11.61 20.77
C ASP A 164 -49.78 11.88 19.80
N ARG A 165 -49.69 11.26 18.61
CA ARG A 165 -50.65 10.29 18.02
C ARG A 165 -50.16 9.87 16.61
N GLU A 166 -49.93 8.60 16.26
CA GLU A 166 -50.85 7.45 16.15
C GLU A 166 -52.17 7.79 15.42
N GLU A 167 -52.50 7.16 14.29
CA GLU A 167 -52.83 5.73 14.29
C GLU A 167 -52.44 4.95 12.99
N ASN A 168 -52.64 3.63 13.09
CA ASN A 168 -52.80 2.55 12.09
C ASN A 168 -53.09 2.92 10.60
N LEU A 169 -52.83 2.03 9.62
CA LEU A 169 -53.23 0.61 9.63
C LEU A 169 -52.47 -0.28 8.62
N LYS A 170 -52.00 -1.45 9.09
CA LYS A 170 -51.84 -2.81 8.46
C LYS A 170 -51.54 -2.98 6.94
N ASP A 171 -50.92 -4.08 6.46
CA ASP A 171 -50.82 -5.44 7.02
C ASP A 171 -49.69 -6.27 6.36
N LYS A 172 -49.05 -7.19 7.13
CA LYS A 172 -48.31 -8.41 6.69
C LYS A 172 -47.11 -8.22 5.70
N ASN A 173 -46.12 -9.11 5.57
CA ASN A 173 -45.92 -10.50 6.01
C ASN A 173 -44.40 -10.82 6.16
N GLY A 174 -44.05 -11.91 6.87
CA GLY A 174 -42.98 -12.82 6.40
C GLY A 174 -41.57 -12.76 7.03
N ARG A 175 -41.34 -13.67 8.00
CA ARG A 175 -40.07 -14.35 8.36
C ARG A 175 -38.82 -13.54 8.75
N SER A 176 -38.32 -13.85 9.94
CA SER A 176 -36.93 -13.63 10.34
C SER A 176 -35.99 -14.78 9.94
N SER A 177 -34.72 -14.45 9.75
CA SER A 177 -33.54 -15.33 9.87
C SER A 177 -32.31 -14.42 9.96
N GLY A 178 -31.35 -14.60 10.87
CA GLY A 178 -31.13 -15.75 11.76
C GLY A 178 -29.67 -16.18 11.66
N ILE A 179 -28.74 -15.26 11.99
CA ILE A 179 -27.30 -15.43 11.77
C ILE A 179 -26.81 -16.63 12.60
N LYS A 180 -26.34 -17.68 11.92
CA LYS A 180 -25.74 -18.86 12.56
C LYS A 180 -24.24 -18.89 12.31
N TRP A 181 -23.47 -18.68 13.38
CA TRP A 181 -22.07 -19.07 13.43
C TRP A 181 -21.93 -20.59 13.32
N LEU A 182 -20.82 -21.05 12.74
CA LEU A 182 -20.40 -22.44 12.74
C LEU A 182 -19.03 -22.51 13.41
N ASN A 183 -18.91 -23.32 14.47
CA ASN A 183 -17.61 -23.65 15.07
C ASN A 183 -17.00 -24.86 14.34
N PRO A 184 -15.68 -24.88 14.09
CA PRO A 184 -15.01 -26.03 13.51
C PRO A 184 -14.92 -27.22 14.50
N ARG A 185 -14.58 -28.39 13.95
CA ARG A 185 -14.05 -29.55 14.66
C ARG A 185 -12.55 -29.66 14.38
#